data_AF-A0AA88Y347-F1
#
_entry.id   AF-A0AA88Y347-F1
#
_cell.length_a   1.000
_cell.length_b   1.000
_cell.length_c   1.000
_cell.angle_alpha   90.00
_cell.angle_beta   90.00
_cell.angle_gamma   90.00
#
_symmetry.space_group_name_H-M   'P 1'
#
loop_
_entity.id
_entity.type
_entity.pdbx_description
1 polymer ?
#
loop_
_entity_poly.entity_id
_entity_poly.type
_entity_poly.pdbx_seq_one_letter_code
_entity_poly.pdbx_strand_id
1 'polypeptide(L)'
;MEARPVDAKMITRRCIVARLQEISISKYRDLVQENAGALLILIPADLGSISTSDAKHLQTLERELLLLAEETSMPVYFALETEELAQIYSDIHSGNAGDQAATAVQALMSGATANGFQMVIAGSQAKALGEFQITNVQGHLSGYGIEEQLPTVAFVAHYDAFGIATGLAEGADSNGSGVIALLELARLFSKLYTNSRTHAKYNLVFLLSGGGKFNYQGTKRWIEDNLDSQDTNLLSDVAYVVCLDTIGQSDNLYLHVSKPPKEDSAGNVFLQNLREIIGSYYPQLKFEMVHKKINLADDILAWEHERFSIKRLPAFTLSHLESHKSPDRETVLDTRSKVDVKKLRRNIHIVAEAVARHIYNISSRGDVQLFSKTLDVQEELVSAWLHHLTEKSRAAQLLHKDHKLLNNLEETLNRYLKDVKRSTLKADKRDPEFIFYDGAEYTMSAYNVKPAIFDLFLALGIIGYLALVYLAVQVKESFTIGDD
;
A
#
# COMPACT_ATOMS: atom_id res chain seq x y z
N MET A 1 -8.01 2.81 27.29
CA MET A 1 -8.12 4.25 27.54
C MET A 1 -9.55 4.68 27.28
N GLU A 2 -10.08 5.65 28.04
CA GLU A 2 -11.43 6.18 27.78
C GLU A 2 -11.44 6.98 26.47
N ALA A 3 -12.47 6.79 25.65
CA ALA A 3 -12.66 7.41 24.36
C ALA A 3 -13.27 8.81 24.50
N ARG A 4 -12.70 9.79 23.81
CA ARG A 4 -13.18 11.18 23.77
C ARG A 4 -13.15 11.72 22.34
N PRO A 5 -14.02 12.69 22.00
CA PRO A 5 -13.95 13.35 20.70
C PRO A 5 -12.79 14.35 20.66
N VAL A 6 -12.46 14.83 19.46
CA VAL A 6 -11.34 15.76 19.22
C VAL A 6 -11.48 17.07 20.00
N ASP A 7 -12.71 17.56 20.15
CA ASP A 7 -12.98 18.86 20.79
C ASP A 7 -13.15 18.79 22.32
N ALA A 8 -12.74 17.67 22.95
CA ALA A 8 -12.85 17.50 24.40
C ALA A 8 -11.87 18.41 25.16
N LYS A 9 -12.28 18.93 26.33
CA LYS A 9 -11.42 19.81 27.15
C LYS A 9 -10.29 19.07 27.86
N MET A 10 -10.45 17.76 28.10
CA MET A 10 -9.48 16.95 28.83
C MET A 10 -9.05 15.74 27.99
N ILE A 11 -7.88 15.88 27.35
CA ILE A 11 -7.35 14.92 26.35
C ILE A 11 -6.23 14.03 26.92
N THR A 12 -5.59 14.48 28.02
CA THR A 12 -4.47 13.77 28.67
C THR A 12 -4.78 12.29 28.97
N ARG A 13 -3.96 11.37 28.43
CA ARG A 13 -4.09 9.90 28.59
C ARG A 13 -5.44 9.31 28.14
N ARG A 14 -6.20 10.03 27.31
CA ARG A 14 -7.44 9.56 26.69
C ARG A 14 -7.19 9.06 25.26
N CYS A 15 -8.09 8.22 24.75
CA CYS A 15 -8.10 7.81 23.35
C CYS A 15 -8.99 8.79 22.57
N ILE A 16 -8.42 9.50 21.61
CA ILE A 16 -9.18 10.44 20.79
C ILE A 16 -9.73 9.70 19.58
N VAL A 17 -11.05 9.74 19.41
CA VAL A 17 -11.73 9.15 18.25
C VAL A 17 -12.15 10.28 17.33
N ALA A 18 -11.68 10.24 16.10
CA ALA A 18 -11.80 11.33 15.16
C ALA A 18 -12.12 10.82 13.76
N ARG A 19 -13.00 11.53 13.05
CA ARG A 19 -13.16 11.31 11.60
C ARG A 19 -12.02 11.96 10.85
N LEU A 20 -11.71 11.43 9.67
CA LEU A 20 -10.65 11.95 8.79
C LEU A 20 -10.75 13.47 8.54
N GLN A 21 -11.96 14.00 8.34
CA GLN A 21 -12.20 15.42 8.07
C GLN A 21 -11.89 16.34 9.26
N GLU A 22 -11.92 15.82 10.47
CA GLU A 22 -11.73 16.61 11.69
C GLU A 22 -10.26 16.75 12.08
N ILE A 23 -9.40 15.91 11.50
CA ILE A 23 -7.97 15.88 11.80
C ILE A 23 -7.22 16.73 10.78
N SER A 24 -6.47 17.70 11.29
CA SER A 24 -5.43 18.41 10.55
C SER A 24 -4.09 18.17 11.21
N ILE A 25 -2.99 18.47 10.51
CA ILE A 25 -1.65 18.39 11.09
C ILE A 25 -1.48 19.31 12.31
N SER A 26 -2.10 20.48 12.29
CA SER A 26 -2.07 21.40 13.45
C SER A 26 -2.72 20.74 14.67
N LYS A 27 -3.92 20.17 14.51
CA LYS A 27 -4.62 19.47 15.58
C LYS A 27 -3.83 18.24 16.04
N TYR A 28 -3.21 17.50 15.13
CA TYR A 28 -2.35 16.38 15.49
C TYR A 28 -1.19 16.82 16.40
N ARG A 29 -0.52 17.94 16.09
CA ARG A 29 0.54 18.49 16.93
C ARG A 29 0.02 18.93 18.30
N ASP A 30 -1.17 19.54 18.35
CA ASP A 30 -1.80 19.95 19.61
C ASP A 30 -2.08 18.72 20.49
N LEU A 31 -2.63 17.64 19.91
CA LEU A 31 -2.89 16.38 20.62
C LEU A 31 -1.60 15.74 21.19
N VAL A 32 -0.50 15.81 20.44
CA VAL A 32 0.81 15.33 20.89
C VAL A 32 1.32 16.20 22.05
N GLN A 33 1.20 17.53 21.96
CA GLN A 33 1.62 18.46 23.03
C GLN A 33 0.80 18.25 24.32
N GLU A 34 -0.48 17.95 24.19
CA GLU A 34 -1.38 17.68 25.32
C GLU A 34 -1.23 16.28 25.92
N ASN A 35 -0.27 15.46 25.45
CA ASN A 35 -0.07 14.08 25.89
C ASN A 35 -1.36 13.23 25.80
N ALA A 36 -2.03 13.29 24.64
CA ALA A 36 -3.08 12.36 24.29
C ALA A 36 -2.53 10.91 24.36
N GLY A 37 -3.37 9.98 24.83
CA GLY A 37 -2.95 8.60 25.06
C GLY A 37 -2.89 7.77 23.79
N ALA A 38 -3.82 8.00 22.86
CA ALA A 38 -3.88 7.36 21.54
C ALA A 38 -4.80 8.17 20.62
N LEU A 39 -4.60 8.05 19.30
CA LEU A 39 -5.48 8.62 18.29
C LEU A 39 -6.07 7.49 17.44
N LEU A 40 -7.39 7.43 17.31
CA LEU A 40 -8.11 6.52 16.44
C LEU A 40 -8.77 7.33 15.31
N ILE A 41 -8.31 7.11 14.09
CA ILE A 41 -8.79 7.78 12.88
C ILE A 41 -9.77 6.86 12.16
N LEU A 42 -11.00 7.36 11.99
CA LEU A 42 -12.04 6.67 11.25
C LEU A 42 -11.93 7.02 9.76
N ILE A 43 -11.72 5.99 8.95
CA ILE A 43 -11.66 6.05 7.50
C ILE A 43 -12.99 5.50 6.94
N PRO A 44 -13.64 6.14 5.96
CA PRO A 44 -14.84 5.59 5.34
C PRO A 44 -14.63 4.15 4.83
N ALA A 45 -15.64 3.27 4.98
CA ALA A 45 -15.56 1.89 4.52
C ALA A 45 -15.30 1.78 3.00
N ASP A 46 -15.97 2.62 2.21
CA ASP A 46 -15.81 2.63 0.76
C ASP A 46 -14.74 3.64 0.32
N LEU A 47 -13.49 3.21 0.32
CA LEU A 47 -12.35 4.03 -0.15
C LEU A 47 -12.48 4.50 -1.60
N GLY A 48 -13.22 3.75 -2.42
CA GLY A 48 -13.42 4.05 -3.85
C GLY A 48 -14.41 5.19 -4.12
N SER A 49 -15.34 5.48 -3.19
CA SER A 49 -16.41 6.47 -3.35
C SER A 49 -16.14 7.80 -2.64
N ILE A 50 -14.96 7.95 -2.03
CA ILE A 50 -14.55 9.14 -1.28
C ILE A 50 -14.54 10.38 -2.20
N SER A 51 -14.98 11.51 -1.65
CA SER A 51 -14.96 12.80 -2.35
C SER A 51 -13.53 13.19 -2.75
N THR A 52 -13.37 13.91 -3.86
CA THR A 52 -12.04 14.33 -4.32
C THR A 52 -11.34 15.28 -3.36
N SER A 53 -12.08 16.02 -2.54
CA SER A 53 -11.53 16.85 -1.45
C SER A 53 -11.00 16.01 -0.31
N ASP A 54 -11.77 15.01 0.15
CA ASP A 54 -11.38 14.16 1.27
C ASP A 54 -10.20 13.25 0.89
N ALA A 55 -10.17 12.77 -0.34
CA ALA A 55 -9.05 11.98 -0.86
C ALA A 55 -7.73 12.79 -0.84
N LYS A 56 -7.76 14.05 -1.29
CA LYS A 56 -6.60 14.94 -1.24
C LYS A 56 -6.19 15.29 0.20
N HIS A 57 -7.18 15.47 1.08
CA HIS A 57 -6.94 15.70 2.50
C HIS A 57 -6.21 14.51 3.12
N LEU A 58 -6.69 13.28 2.88
CA LEU A 58 -6.03 12.06 3.35
C LEU A 58 -4.62 11.94 2.79
N GLN A 59 -4.43 12.10 1.49
CA GLN A 59 -3.10 12.04 0.86
C GLN A 59 -2.12 13.06 1.45
N THR A 60 -2.61 14.26 1.77
CA THR A 60 -1.80 15.31 2.41
C THR A 60 -1.46 14.92 3.84
N LEU A 61 -2.44 14.41 4.58
CA LEU A 61 -2.28 13.93 5.95
C LEU A 61 -1.35 12.72 6.02
N GLU A 62 -1.46 11.76 5.10
CA GLU A 62 -0.56 10.60 4.97
C GLU A 62 0.87 11.08 4.76
N ARG A 63 1.10 11.91 3.75
CA ARG A 63 2.42 12.46 3.45
C ARG A 63 2.99 13.23 4.63
N GLU A 64 2.21 14.09 5.25
CA GLU A 64 2.71 14.90 6.36
C GLU A 64 2.90 14.07 7.63
N LEU A 65 2.04 13.12 7.98
CA LEU A 65 2.28 12.22 9.11
C LEU A 65 3.52 11.34 8.88
N LEU A 66 3.75 10.87 7.65
CA LEU A 66 4.95 10.13 7.28
C LEU A 66 6.21 11.01 7.36
N LEU A 67 6.14 12.27 6.94
CA LEU A 67 7.24 13.23 7.02
C LEU A 67 7.48 13.76 8.45
N LEU A 68 6.42 13.82 9.27
CA LEU A 68 6.45 14.26 10.66
C LEU A 68 6.70 13.12 11.65
N ALA A 69 6.88 11.90 11.16
CA ALA A 69 7.29 10.75 11.96
C ALA A 69 8.74 10.87 12.46
N GLU A 70 9.10 12.02 13.04
CA GLU A 70 9.94 12.02 14.24
C GLU A 70 9.26 11.13 15.29
N GLU A 71 10.04 10.54 16.19
CA GLU A 71 9.62 9.53 17.18
C GLU A 71 8.46 10.04 18.07
N THR A 72 7.22 9.93 17.58
CA THR A 72 6.03 10.30 18.35
C THR A 72 5.68 9.16 19.31
N SER A 73 5.47 9.50 20.58
CA SER A 73 5.12 8.54 21.62
C SER A 73 3.63 8.14 21.60
N MET A 74 2.79 8.90 20.89
CA MET A 74 1.36 8.66 20.77
C MET A 74 1.08 7.69 19.61
N PRO A 75 0.47 6.51 19.88
CA PRO A 75 0.09 5.60 18.82
C PRO A 75 -1.13 6.12 18.04
N VAL A 76 -1.06 6.02 16.72
CA VAL A 76 -2.15 6.36 15.79
C VAL A 76 -2.68 5.08 15.16
N TYR A 77 -3.97 4.82 15.34
CA TYR A 77 -4.68 3.68 14.77
C TYR A 77 -5.62 4.15 13.67
N PHE A 78 -5.71 3.37 12.61
CA PHE A 78 -6.65 3.60 11.51
C PHE A 78 -7.67 2.46 11.51
N ALA A 79 -8.95 2.80 11.45
CA ALA A 79 -10.03 1.83 11.36
C ALA A 79 -11.02 2.22 10.27
N LEU A 80 -11.51 1.23 9.53
CA LEU A 80 -12.61 1.42 8.60
C LEU A 80 -13.92 1.66 9.38
N GLU A 81 -14.70 2.63 8.95
CA GLU A 81 -15.94 3.06 9.60
C GLU A 81 -17.01 1.98 9.37
N THR A 82 -17.30 1.20 10.41
CA THR A 82 -18.43 0.28 10.44
C THR A 82 -19.65 0.98 11.03
N GLU A 83 -20.85 0.45 10.80
CA GLU A 83 -22.09 1.00 11.39
C GLU A 83 -22.01 1.05 12.93
N GLU A 84 -21.43 0.02 13.54
CA GLU A 84 -21.20 -0.07 14.99
C GLU A 84 -20.24 1.04 15.47
N LEU A 85 -19.15 1.26 14.75
CA LEU A 85 -18.17 2.30 15.09
C LEU A 85 -18.75 3.70 14.91
N ALA A 86 -19.61 3.90 13.91
CA ALA A 86 -20.32 5.15 13.69
C ALA A 86 -21.34 5.43 14.83
N GLN A 87 -22.01 4.39 15.34
CA GLN A 87 -22.86 4.51 16.53
C GLN A 87 -22.05 4.91 17.76
N ILE A 88 -20.95 4.20 18.04
CA ILE A 88 -20.03 4.52 19.14
C ILE A 88 -19.52 5.96 19.01
N TYR A 89 -19.18 6.39 17.80
CA TYR A 89 -18.76 7.77 17.53
C TYR A 89 -19.83 8.80 17.89
N SER A 90 -21.09 8.54 17.50
CA SER A 90 -22.22 9.42 17.82
C SER A 90 -22.54 9.43 19.32
N ASP A 91 -22.37 8.29 20.00
CA ASP A 91 -22.56 8.18 21.44
C ASP A 91 -21.46 8.91 22.22
N ILE A 92 -20.21 8.86 21.75
CA ILE A 92 -19.10 9.63 22.33
C ILE A 92 -19.36 11.14 22.20
N HIS A 93 -19.86 11.59 21.03
CA HIS A 93 -20.17 12.99 20.80
C HIS A 93 -21.34 13.49 21.66
N SER A 94 -22.40 12.68 21.79
CA SER A 94 -23.54 13.01 22.65
C SER A 94 -23.18 12.96 24.14
N GLY A 95 -22.34 12.00 24.56
CA GLY A 95 -21.82 11.89 25.92
C GLY A 95 -20.92 13.06 26.34
N ASN A 96 -20.25 13.71 25.38
CA ASN A 96 -19.41 14.87 25.64
C ASN A 96 -20.19 16.19 25.78
N ALA A 97 -21.51 16.19 25.57
CA ALA A 97 -22.37 17.35 25.79
C ALA A 97 -22.35 17.86 27.25
N GLY A 98 -21.94 17.01 28.20
CA GLY A 98 -21.75 17.40 29.60
C GLY A 98 -20.64 18.43 29.84
N ASP A 99 -19.59 18.43 29.00
CA ASP A 99 -18.49 19.43 29.07
C ASP A 99 -18.92 20.83 28.58
N GLN A 100 -20.05 20.90 27.88
CA GLN A 100 -20.69 22.13 27.40
C GLN A 100 -21.86 22.58 28.31
N ALA A 101 -22.12 21.88 29.42
CA ALA A 101 -23.20 22.23 30.34
C ALA A 101 -22.93 23.57 31.05
N ALA A 102 -23.95 24.43 31.12
CA ALA A 102 -23.84 25.75 31.74
C ALA A 102 -23.71 25.72 33.28
N THR A 103 -24.04 24.59 33.91
CA THR A 103 -24.03 24.44 35.38
C THR A 103 -23.39 23.12 35.81
N ALA A 104 -22.72 23.13 36.96
CA ALA A 104 -22.03 21.96 37.52
C ALA A 104 -22.98 20.78 37.81
N VAL A 105 -24.23 21.05 38.19
CA VAL A 105 -25.25 20.00 38.43
C VAL A 105 -25.67 19.34 37.13
N GLN A 106 -25.85 20.12 36.07
CA GLN A 106 -26.17 19.59 34.75
C GLN A 106 -24.99 18.80 34.16
N ALA A 107 -23.75 19.24 34.39
CA ALA A 107 -22.53 18.51 34.03
C ALA A 107 -22.45 17.16 34.79
N LEU A 108 -22.79 17.13 36.08
CA LEU A 108 -22.81 15.89 36.87
C LEU A 108 -23.94 14.93 36.46
N MET A 109 -25.13 15.44 36.17
CA MET A 109 -26.27 14.63 35.72
C MET A 109 -26.02 14.04 34.34
N SER A 110 -25.55 14.85 33.39
CA SER A 110 -25.17 14.38 32.04
C SER A 110 -24.00 13.40 32.10
N GLY A 111 -23.00 13.67 32.94
CA GLY A 111 -21.87 12.78 33.18
C GLY A 111 -22.22 11.46 33.88
N ALA A 112 -23.36 11.36 34.58
CA ALA A 112 -23.83 10.12 35.19
C ALA A 112 -24.68 9.26 34.24
N THR A 113 -25.33 9.89 33.26
CA THR A 113 -26.11 9.22 32.21
C THR A 113 -25.32 8.95 30.94
N ALA A 114 -24.13 9.56 30.80
CA ALA A 114 -23.28 9.36 29.64
C ALA A 114 -22.68 7.95 29.62
N ASN A 115 -22.74 7.30 28.45
CA ASN A 115 -22.04 6.05 28.20
C ASN A 115 -20.55 6.37 27.99
N GLY A 116 -19.68 5.89 28.88
CA GLY A 116 -18.24 6.02 28.73
C GLY A 116 -17.68 4.85 27.95
N PHE A 117 -17.07 5.06 26.79
CA PHE A 117 -16.41 3.98 26.07
C PHE A 117 -14.96 3.86 26.50
N GLN A 118 -14.52 2.65 26.82
CA GLN A 118 -13.12 2.33 27.06
C GLN A 118 -12.59 1.47 25.92
N MET A 119 -11.65 2.02 25.17
CA MET A 119 -10.93 1.31 24.11
C MET A 119 -9.78 0.53 24.72
N VAL A 120 -9.74 -0.77 24.46
CA VAL A 120 -8.67 -1.67 24.89
C VAL A 120 -8.14 -2.39 23.67
N ILE A 121 -6.81 -2.37 23.51
CA ILE A 121 -6.14 -3.06 22.42
C ILE A 121 -5.62 -4.38 22.96
N ALA A 122 -5.97 -5.47 22.28
CA ALA A 122 -5.36 -6.76 22.52
C ALA A 122 -4.10 -6.87 21.67
N GLY A 123 -2.92 -6.76 22.30
CA GLY A 123 -1.63 -6.86 21.63
C GLY A 123 -0.50 -6.29 22.50
N SER A 124 0.72 -6.78 22.28
CA SER A 124 1.92 -6.14 22.82
C SER A 124 2.28 -4.90 21.99
N GLN A 125 2.98 -3.95 22.59
CA GLN A 125 3.56 -2.82 21.83
C GLN A 125 4.40 -3.33 20.66
N ALA A 126 4.32 -2.60 19.53
CA ALA A 126 5.12 -2.86 18.34
C ALA A 126 6.61 -2.95 18.70
N LYS A 127 7.26 -4.01 18.24
CA LYS A 127 8.70 -4.22 18.43
C LYS A 127 9.40 -4.22 17.09
N ALA A 128 10.64 -3.72 17.08
CA ALA A 128 11.51 -3.82 15.92
C ALA A 128 11.76 -5.29 15.56
N LEU A 129 11.48 -5.64 14.31
CA LEU A 129 11.79 -6.92 13.69
C LEU A 129 13.25 -6.93 13.26
N GLY A 130 14.11 -7.54 14.08
CA GLY A 130 15.54 -7.65 13.79
C GLY A 130 15.90 -8.60 12.64
N GLU A 131 14.99 -9.48 12.23
CA GLU A 131 15.16 -10.37 11.08
C GLU A 131 13.92 -10.34 10.19
N PHE A 132 13.92 -9.44 9.20
CA PHE A 132 12.92 -9.49 8.14
C PHE A 132 13.52 -10.08 6.86
N GLN A 133 12.62 -10.65 6.05
CA GLN A 133 12.96 -11.37 4.84
C GLN A 133 12.26 -10.73 3.65
N ILE A 134 13.01 -10.34 2.64
CA ILE A 134 12.47 -9.86 1.36
C ILE A 134 12.66 -10.98 0.35
N THR A 135 11.60 -11.39 -0.33
CA THR A 135 11.67 -12.40 -1.39
C THR A 135 11.66 -11.73 -2.75
N ASN A 136 12.48 -12.21 -3.67
CA ASN A 136 12.30 -11.98 -5.09
C ASN A 136 11.92 -13.30 -5.77
N VAL A 137 11.14 -13.20 -6.83
CA VAL A 137 10.82 -14.31 -7.72
C VAL A 137 11.33 -13.94 -9.11
N GLN A 138 12.23 -14.74 -9.66
CA GLN A 138 12.77 -14.54 -11.00
C GLN A 138 12.44 -15.75 -11.87
N GLY A 139 12.23 -15.54 -13.16
CA GLY A 139 12.15 -16.59 -14.17
C GLY A 139 12.71 -16.09 -15.49
N HIS A 140 13.09 -17.00 -16.38
CA HIS A 140 13.65 -16.62 -17.67
C HIS A 140 13.12 -17.48 -18.83
N LEU A 141 13.24 -16.95 -20.04
CA LEU A 141 13.06 -17.64 -21.31
C LEU A 141 14.35 -17.50 -22.10
N SER A 142 15.08 -18.60 -22.26
CA SER A 142 16.29 -18.65 -23.07
C SER A 142 15.95 -18.44 -24.55
N GLY A 143 16.78 -17.66 -25.25
CA GLY A 143 16.68 -17.44 -26.69
C GLY A 143 17.19 -18.61 -27.53
N TYR A 144 16.94 -18.54 -28.85
CA TYR A 144 17.37 -19.56 -29.81
C TYR A 144 18.87 -19.42 -30.07
N GLY A 145 19.69 -20.22 -29.39
CA GLY A 145 21.14 -20.19 -29.53
C GLY A 145 21.86 -20.59 -28.25
N ILE A 146 23.10 -20.14 -28.12
CA ILE A 146 23.89 -20.27 -26.88
C ILE A 146 23.50 -19.11 -25.98
N GLU A 147 22.85 -19.41 -24.85
CA GLU A 147 22.24 -18.41 -23.95
C GLU A 147 23.21 -17.28 -23.56
N GLU A 148 24.46 -17.61 -23.21
CA GLU A 148 25.48 -16.65 -22.77
C GLU A 148 25.93 -15.63 -23.82
N GLN A 149 25.66 -15.91 -25.11
CA GLN A 149 26.04 -15.04 -26.22
C GLN A 149 24.87 -14.17 -26.73
N LEU A 150 23.67 -14.38 -26.20
CA LEU A 150 22.49 -13.66 -26.64
C LEU A 150 22.20 -12.46 -25.73
N PRO A 151 21.80 -11.32 -26.32
CA PRO A 151 21.40 -10.16 -25.55
C PRO A 151 20.13 -10.45 -24.72
N THR A 152 20.12 -9.93 -23.50
CA THR A 152 19.04 -10.13 -22.52
C THR A 152 18.18 -8.88 -22.38
N VAL A 153 16.86 -9.06 -22.41
CA VAL A 153 15.87 -8.02 -22.06
C VAL A 153 15.20 -8.44 -20.75
N ALA A 154 15.27 -7.58 -19.73
CA ALA A 154 14.68 -7.85 -18.42
C ALA A 154 13.43 -7.02 -18.19
N PHE A 155 12.36 -7.66 -17.69
CA PHE A 155 11.16 -7.03 -17.18
C PHE A 155 11.16 -7.09 -15.67
N VAL A 156 10.96 -5.94 -15.03
CA VAL A 156 10.99 -5.83 -13.58
C VAL A 156 9.70 -5.17 -13.11
N ALA A 157 9.07 -5.72 -12.09
CA ALA A 157 8.01 -5.07 -11.34
C ALA A 157 8.15 -5.43 -9.87
N HIS A 158 7.87 -4.48 -8.99
CA HIS A 158 7.84 -4.74 -7.55
C HIS A 158 6.41 -5.00 -7.11
N TYR A 159 6.20 -5.99 -6.24
CA TYR A 159 4.85 -6.42 -5.85
C TYR A 159 4.36 -5.83 -4.53
N ASP A 160 5.21 -5.05 -3.85
CA ASP A 160 4.90 -4.44 -2.57
C ASP A 160 4.16 -3.12 -2.70
N ALA A 161 3.28 -2.87 -1.74
CA ALA A 161 2.53 -1.65 -1.57
C ALA A 161 2.98 -0.91 -0.30
N PHE A 162 2.72 0.38 -0.25
CA PHE A 162 2.99 1.20 0.92
C PHE A 162 1.83 2.16 1.16
N GLY A 163 1.50 2.33 2.44
CA GLY A 163 0.50 3.26 2.93
C GLY A 163 0.71 3.45 4.42
N ILE A 164 0.11 4.51 4.97
CA ILE A 164 0.27 4.84 6.40
C ILE A 164 -0.22 3.72 7.32
N ALA A 165 -1.27 3.00 6.89
CA ALA A 165 -1.79 1.82 7.55
C ALA A 165 -1.38 0.58 6.74
N THR A 166 -0.40 -0.16 7.25
CA THR A 166 0.16 -1.34 6.58
C THR A 166 -0.89 -2.43 6.36
N GLY A 167 -1.85 -2.60 7.28
CA GLY A 167 -2.97 -3.54 7.11
C GLY A 167 -3.96 -3.18 6.00
N LEU A 168 -4.00 -1.94 5.52
CA LEU A 168 -4.93 -1.46 4.48
C LEU A 168 -4.24 -1.18 3.14
N ALA A 169 -2.92 -1.37 3.04
CA ALA A 169 -2.15 -1.08 1.84
C ALA A 169 -2.30 -2.18 0.76
N GLU A 170 -3.41 -2.18 0.03
CA GLU A 170 -3.67 -3.09 -1.11
C GLU A 170 -2.74 -2.81 -2.31
N GLY A 171 -2.64 -1.53 -2.72
CA GLY A 171 -1.75 -1.07 -3.78
C GLY A 171 -2.18 -1.41 -5.22
N ALA A 172 -3.49 -1.42 -5.52
CA ALA A 172 -4.01 -1.87 -6.81
C ALA A 172 -3.26 -1.28 -8.03
N ASP A 173 -3.16 0.05 -8.14
CA ASP A 173 -2.35 0.68 -9.18
C ASP A 173 -0.91 0.94 -8.74
N SER A 174 -0.65 1.09 -7.45
CA SER A 174 0.67 1.21 -6.80
C SER A 174 1.41 -0.13 -6.87
N ASN A 175 1.79 -0.40 -8.12
CA ASN A 175 2.44 -1.54 -8.72
C ASN A 175 1.72 -2.90 -8.72
N GLY A 176 0.47 -3.00 -8.24
CA GLY A 176 -0.38 -4.15 -8.58
C GLY A 176 -0.56 -4.27 -10.11
N SER A 177 -0.78 -3.15 -10.78
CA SER A 177 -0.91 -3.06 -12.25
C SER A 177 0.36 -3.48 -13.00
N GLY A 178 1.56 -3.12 -12.52
CA GLY A 178 2.81 -3.54 -13.13
C GLY A 178 3.14 -5.02 -12.94
N VAL A 179 2.79 -5.60 -11.78
CA VAL A 179 2.87 -7.07 -11.57
C VAL A 179 1.98 -7.81 -12.57
N ILE A 180 0.73 -7.38 -12.75
CA ILE A 180 -0.19 -8.00 -13.72
C ILE A 180 0.37 -7.90 -15.13
N ALA A 181 0.93 -6.75 -15.47
CA ALA A 181 1.56 -6.54 -16.76
C ALA A 181 2.73 -7.49 -17.00
N LEU A 182 3.59 -7.67 -16.00
CA LEU A 182 4.71 -8.61 -16.07
C LEU A 182 4.23 -10.06 -16.26
N LEU A 183 3.20 -10.49 -15.51
CA LEU A 183 2.62 -11.84 -15.65
C LEU A 183 2.00 -12.07 -17.03
N GLU A 184 1.28 -11.09 -17.58
CA GLU A 184 0.74 -11.17 -18.94
C GLU A 184 1.83 -11.20 -20.00
N LEU A 185 2.88 -10.37 -19.86
CA LEU A 185 4.04 -10.41 -20.76
C LEU A 185 4.72 -11.78 -20.73
N ALA A 186 4.91 -12.37 -19.55
CA ALA A 186 5.45 -13.72 -19.40
C ALA A 186 4.59 -14.76 -20.15
N ARG A 187 3.26 -14.70 -20.02
CA ARG A 187 2.32 -15.57 -20.74
C ARG A 187 2.41 -15.39 -22.26
N LEU A 188 2.47 -14.16 -22.74
CA LEU A 188 2.51 -13.83 -24.16
C LEU A 188 3.81 -14.32 -24.81
N PHE A 189 4.96 -14.01 -24.20
CA PHE A 189 6.26 -14.43 -24.72
C PHE A 189 6.48 -15.93 -24.57
N SER A 190 5.99 -16.58 -23.51
CA SER A 190 6.04 -18.03 -23.38
C SER A 190 5.43 -18.76 -24.58
N LYS A 191 4.26 -18.31 -25.06
CA LYS A 191 3.61 -18.86 -26.26
C LYS A 191 4.46 -18.68 -27.52
N LEU A 192 5.12 -17.54 -27.68
CA LEU A 192 6.00 -17.26 -28.83
C LEU A 192 7.27 -18.09 -28.81
N TYR A 193 7.89 -18.26 -27.64
CA TYR A 193 9.13 -19.02 -27.47
C TYR A 193 8.90 -20.53 -27.50
N THR A 194 7.68 -21.01 -27.27
CA THR A 194 7.35 -22.45 -27.37
C THR A 194 7.42 -22.95 -28.82
N ASN A 195 7.14 -22.10 -29.80
CA ASN A 195 7.12 -22.48 -31.20
C ASN A 195 8.49 -22.23 -31.86
N SER A 196 9.07 -23.28 -32.45
CA SER A 196 10.41 -23.24 -33.06
C SER A 196 10.56 -22.20 -34.18
N ARG A 197 9.47 -21.87 -34.88
CA ARG A 197 9.50 -20.87 -35.97
C ARG A 197 9.50 -19.43 -35.46
N THR A 198 8.94 -19.20 -34.28
CA THR A 198 8.83 -17.88 -33.65
C THR A 198 9.79 -17.73 -32.49
N HIS A 199 10.75 -18.65 -32.32
CA HIS A 199 11.71 -18.58 -31.25
C HIS A 199 12.75 -17.48 -31.52
N ALA A 200 12.73 -16.42 -30.73
CA ALA A 200 13.63 -15.29 -30.90
C ALA A 200 15.06 -15.57 -30.42
N LYS A 201 16.03 -14.76 -30.87
CA LYS A 201 17.44 -14.80 -30.46
C LYS A 201 17.75 -13.80 -29.33
N TYR A 202 16.83 -13.65 -28.39
CA TYR A 202 17.00 -12.81 -27.20
C TYR A 202 16.64 -13.64 -25.97
N ASN A 203 17.33 -13.39 -24.86
CA ASN A 203 16.91 -13.94 -23.57
C ASN A 203 15.92 -12.97 -22.93
N LEU A 204 14.84 -13.49 -22.36
CA LEU A 204 13.89 -12.69 -21.59
C LEU A 204 13.96 -13.06 -20.13
N VAL A 205 14.18 -12.09 -19.27
CA VAL A 205 14.19 -12.28 -17.81
C VAL A 205 13.00 -11.53 -17.22
N PHE A 206 12.31 -12.17 -16.29
CA PHE A 206 11.17 -11.60 -15.58
C PHE A 206 11.48 -11.63 -14.08
N LEU A 207 11.50 -10.46 -13.46
CA LEU A 207 11.79 -10.27 -12.04
C LEU A 207 10.60 -9.62 -11.33
N LEU A 208 10.07 -10.34 -10.34
CA LEU A 208 9.17 -9.79 -9.34
C LEU A 208 9.98 -9.51 -8.07
N SER A 209 10.22 -8.24 -7.80
CA SER A 209 11.04 -7.78 -6.68
C SER A 209 10.19 -7.46 -5.45
N GLY A 210 10.72 -7.79 -4.28
CA GLY A 210 10.17 -7.35 -3.00
C GLY A 210 10.85 -6.08 -2.50
N GLY A 211 10.15 -5.29 -1.68
CA GLY A 211 10.72 -4.08 -1.08
C GLY A 211 11.04 -2.97 -2.09
N GLY A 212 10.25 -2.84 -3.16
CA GLY A 212 10.27 -1.72 -4.08
C GLY A 212 10.09 -0.37 -3.39
N LYS A 213 9.11 -0.26 -2.48
CA LYS A 213 8.82 0.96 -1.72
C LYS A 213 9.88 1.27 -0.67
N PHE A 214 10.66 0.28 -0.27
CA PHE A 214 11.80 0.43 0.64
C PHE A 214 13.10 0.58 -0.14
N ASN A 215 13.16 1.59 -1.03
CA ASN A 215 14.34 1.90 -1.85
C ASN A 215 14.77 0.73 -2.78
N TYR A 216 13.82 -0.09 -3.26
CA TYR A 216 14.07 -1.21 -4.17
C TYR A 216 15.14 -2.21 -3.67
N GLN A 217 15.09 -2.60 -2.39
CA GLN A 217 16.08 -3.53 -1.82
C GLN A 217 16.15 -4.85 -2.57
N GLY A 218 15.00 -5.43 -2.93
CA GLY A 218 14.95 -6.68 -3.67
C GLY A 218 15.72 -6.59 -4.99
N THR A 219 15.50 -5.51 -5.73
CA THR A 219 16.15 -5.25 -7.02
C THR A 219 17.64 -4.95 -6.86
N LYS A 220 18.02 -4.14 -5.87
CA LYS A 220 19.43 -3.88 -5.53
C LYS A 220 20.18 -5.19 -5.32
N ARG A 221 19.65 -6.05 -4.45
CA ARG A 221 20.29 -7.33 -4.13
C ARG A 221 20.35 -8.25 -5.33
N TRP A 222 19.26 -8.32 -6.10
CA TRP A 222 19.22 -9.14 -7.30
C TRP A 222 20.32 -8.75 -8.31
N ILE A 223 20.55 -7.45 -8.50
CA ILE A 223 21.62 -6.96 -9.38
C ILE A 223 23.00 -7.35 -8.83
N GLU A 224 23.23 -7.23 -7.53
CA GLU A 224 24.49 -7.63 -6.89
C GLU A 224 24.74 -9.13 -7.03
N ASP A 225 23.74 -9.96 -6.71
CA ASP A 225 23.86 -11.42 -6.79
C ASP A 225 24.16 -11.90 -8.22
N ASN A 226 23.55 -11.30 -9.25
CA ASN A 226 23.76 -11.70 -10.65
C ASN A 226 25.03 -11.10 -11.28
N LEU A 227 25.58 -10.01 -10.73
CA LEU A 227 26.86 -9.46 -11.19
C LEU A 227 28.07 -10.12 -10.51
N ASP A 228 27.91 -10.52 -9.25
CA ASP A 228 29.00 -11.08 -8.44
C ASP A 228 29.08 -12.62 -8.54
N SER A 229 27.97 -13.31 -8.84
CA SER A 229 27.95 -14.77 -8.98
C SER A 229 28.45 -15.22 -10.35
N GLN A 230 29.55 -15.96 -10.38
CA GLN A 230 30.11 -16.54 -11.61
C GLN A 230 29.21 -17.60 -12.27
N ASP A 231 28.24 -18.15 -11.52
CA ASP A 231 27.36 -19.25 -11.96
C ASP A 231 26.09 -18.77 -12.70
N THR A 232 25.76 -17.48 -12.72
CA THR A 232 24.52 -16.95 -13.33
C THR A 232 24.79 -15.70 -14.17
N ASN A 233 25.30 -15.89 -15.39
CA ASN A 233 25.62 -14.80 -16.34
C ASN A 233 24.40 -14.19 -17.06
N LEU A 234 23.23 -14.14 -16.42
CA LEU A 234 22.02 -13.57 -17.05
C LEU A 234 22.15 -12.06 -17.32
N LEU A 235 23.05 -11.37 -16.61
CA LEU A 235 23.24 -9.92 -16.72
C LEU A 235 24.56 -9.51 -17.38
N SER A 236 25.32 -10.44 -17.98
CA SER A 236 26.60 -10.10 -18.64
C SER A 236 26.40 -9.31 -19.94
N ASP A 237 25.34 -9.62 -20.71
CA ASP A 237 24.98 -8.92 -21.94
C ASP A 237 23.50 -8.47 -21.91
N VAL A 238 23.23 -7.38 -21.20
CA VAL A 238 21.87 -6.80 -21.07
C VAL A 238 21.66 -5.72 -22.12
N ALA A 239 20.69 -5.93 -23.01
CA ALA A 239 20.28 -4.94 -23.99
C ALA A 239 19.59 -3.74 -23.32
N TYR A 240 18.58 -4.01 -22.49
CA TYR A 240 17.92 -3.04 -21.62
C TYR A 240 17.00 -3.70 -20.59
N VAL A 241 16.63 -2.94 -19.57
CA VAL A 241 15.67 -3.32 -18.52
C VAL A 241 14.44 -2.42 -18.57
N VAL A 242 13.26 -3.03 -18.62
CA VAL A 242 11.96 -2.34 -18.56
C VAL A 242 11.38 -2.54 -17.16
N CYS A 243 11.34 -1.48 -16.37
CA CYS A 243 10.66 -1.49 -15.07
C CYS A 243 9.21 -1.03 -15.27
N LEU A 244 8.24 -1.83 -14.85
CA LEU A 244 6.82 -1.51 -14.92
C LEU A 244 6.36 -1.01 -13.55
N ASP A 245 5.82 0.21 -13.49
CA ASP A 245 5.30 0.79 -12.25
C ASP A 245 4.04 1.62 -12.55
N THR A 246 2.93 1.36 -11.88
CA THR A 246 1.68 2.15 -12.00
C THR A 246 1.24 2.40 -13.44
N ILE A 247 0.66 1.41 -14.12
CA ILE A 247 0.23 1.56 -15.53
C ILE A 247 -1.28 1.31 -15.74
N GLY A 248 -2.09 1.36 -14.67
CA GLY A 248 -3.49 0.94 -14.69
C GLY A 248 -4.54 2.05 -14.80
N GLN A 249 -4.22 3.31 -14.46
CA GLN A 249 -5.25 4.33 -14.24
C GLN A 249 -5.41 5.37 -15.39
N SER A 250 -4.33 5.96 -15.88
CA SER A 250 -4.41 7.15 -16.76
C SER A 250 -4.21 6.85 -18.25
N ASP A 251 -4.54 7.83 -19.09
CA ASP A 251 -4.29 7.84 -20.54
C ASP A 251 -3.00 8.56 -20.91
N ASN A 252 -2.17 8.87 -19.92
CA ASN A 252 -0.82 9.40 -20.10
C ASN A 252 0.17 8.29 -19.72
N LEU A 253 1.24 8.18 -20.49
CA LEU A 253 2.29 7.20 -20.25
C LEU A 253 3.63 7.92 -20.33
N TYR A 254 4.39 7.84 -19.25
CA TYR A 254 5.68 8.47 -19.12
C TYR A 254 6.77 7.39 -19.12
N LEU A 255 7.81 7.62 -19.90
CA LEU A 255 9.02 6.82 -19.86
C LEU A 255 10.09 7.59 -19.08
N HIS A 256 10.35 7.14 -17.85
CA HIS A 256 11.35 7.71 -16.97
C HIS A 256 12.72 7.14 -17.27
N VAL A 257 13.67 8.02 -17.56
CA VAL A 257 15.04 7.65 -17.90
C VAL A 257 16.04 8.44 -17.05
N SER A 258 17.05 7.74 -16.54
CA SER A 258 18.19 8.35 -15.85
C SER A 258 19.27 8.83 -16.83
N LYS A 259 19.43 8.09 -17.92
CA LYS A 259 20.34 8.37 -19.02
C LYS A 259 19.54 8.15 -20.30
N PRO A 260 19.39 9.16 -21.17
CA PRO A 260 18.69 8.96 -22.42
C PRO A 260 19.43 7.89 -23.26
N PRO A 261 18.70 6.94 -23.87
CA PRO A 261 19.32 5.90 -24.67
C PRO A 261 20.03 6.53 -25.88
N LYS A 262 21.20 6.00 -26.24
CA LYS A 262 21.95 6.45 -27.42
C LYS A 262 21.18 6.09 -28.69
N GLU A 263 21.32 6.89 -29.75
CA GLU A 263 20.53 6.73 -30.99
C GLU A 263 20.63 5.32 -31.62
N ASP A 264 21.79 4.67 -31.53
CA ASP A 264 22.00 3.29 -32.06
C ASP A 264 21.75 2.18 -31.04
N SER A 265 21.29 2.50 -29.82
CA SER A 265 21.11 1.49 -28.77
C SER A 265 19.77 0.75 -28.87
N ALA A 266 19.73 -0.50 -28.41
CA ALA A 266 18.52 -1.30 -28.32
C ALA A 266 17.37 -0.58 -27.57
N GLY A 267 17.71 0.17 -26.51
CA GLY A 267 16.75 0.98 -25.77
C GLY A 267 16.14 2.13 -26.59
N ASN A 268 16.89 2.74 -27.53
CA ASN A 268 16.35 3.76 -28.40
C ASN A 268 15.43 3.16 -29.47
N VAL A 269 15.77 1.99 -30.01
CA VAL A 269 14.88 1.25 -30.92
C VAL A 269 13.55 0.93 -30.23
N PHE A 270 13.60 0.46 -28.98
CA PHE A 270 12.40 0.23 -28.18
C PHE A 270 11.56 1.51 -28.00
N LEU A 271 12.21 2.64 -27.71
CA LEU A 271 11.55 3.93 -27.53
C LEU A 271 10.90 4.45 -28.81
N GLN A 272 11.56 4.28 -29.96
CA GLN A 272 11.01 4.62 -31.27
C GLN A 272 9.79 3.75 -31.58
N ASN A 273 9.88 2.43 -31.37
CA ASN A 273 8.76 1.50 -31.55
C ASN A 273 7.55 1.90 -30.70
N LEU A 274 7.78 2.27 -29.43
CA LEU A 274 6.73 2.77 -28.53
C LEU A 274 6.01 3.99 -29.12
N ARG A 275 6.76 5.00 -29.56
CA ARG A 275 6.21 6.23 -30.15
C ARG A 275 5.41 5.94 -31.41
N GLU A 276 5.91 5.05 -32.27
CA GLU A 276 5.21 4.65 -33.50
C GLU A 276 3.90 3.91 -33.20
N ILE A 277 3.93 2.92 -32.30
CA ILE A 277 2.72 2.15 -31.94
C ILE A 277 1.65 3.07 -31.35
N ILE A 278 2.05 3.97 -30.45
CA ILE A 278 1.13 4.90 -29.81
C ILE A 278 0.56 5.88 -30.84
N GLY A 279 1.40 6.45 -31.72
CA GLY A 279 0.97 7.37 -32.77
C GLY A 279 0.03 6.74 -33.79
N SER A 280 0.25 5.47 -34.16
CA SER A 280 -0.54 4.78 -35.18
C SER A 280 -1.83 4.16 -34.63
N TYR A 281 -1.78 3.47 -33.49
CA TYR A 281 -2.92 2.68 -32.99
C TYR A 281 -3.68 3.35 -31.84
N TYR A 282 -3.03 4.24 -31.09
CA TYR A 282 -3.60 4.83 -29.87
C TYR A 282 -3.37 6.35 -29.80
N PRO A 283 -3.91 7.14 -30.76
CA PRO A 283 -3.67 8.58 -30.83
C PRO A 283 -4.23 9.35 -29.61
N GLN A 284 -5.10 8.72 -28.82
CA GLN A 284 -5.65 9.29 -27.60
C GLN A 284 -4.67 9.25 -26.42
N LEU A 285 -3.65 8.39 -26.47
CA LEU A 285 -2.69 8.20 -25.39
C LEU A 285 -1.54 9.20 -25.54
N LYS A 286 -1.29 9.99 -24.50
CA LYS A 286 -0.16 10.93 -24.49
C LYS A 286 1.08 10.21 -24.00
N PHE A 287 2.15 10.26 -24.78
CA PHE A 287 3.43 9.65 -24.43
C PHE A 287 4.54 10.67 -24.36
N GLU A 288 5.22 10.72 -23.22
CA GLU A 288 6.34 11.64 -22.98
C GLU A 288 7.52 10.91 -22.33
N MET A 289 8.74 11.36 -22.66
CA MET A 289 9.95 10.85 -22.04
C MET A 289 10.40 11.87 -20.99
N VAL A 290 10.49 11.43 -19.73
CA VAL A 290 10.91 12.26 -18.61
C VAL A 290 12.33 11.87 -18.23
N HIS A 291 13.26 12.81 -18.34
CA HIS A 291 14.65 12.58 -17.98
C HIS A 291 14.96 13.24 -16.63
N LYS A 292 15.42 12.43 -15.68
CA LYS A 292 15.89 12.88 -14.36
C LYS A 292 17.29 12.36 -14.11
N LYS A 293 18.24 13.24 -13.79
CA LYS A 293 19.57 12.81 -13.37
C LYS A 293 19.51 12.23 -11.96
N ILE A 294 20.23 11.12 -11.75
CA ILE A 294 20.35 10.47 -10.45
C ILE A 294 21.13 11.38 -9.51
N ASN A 295 20.56 11.68 -8.34
CA ASN A 295 21.25 12.34 -7.26
C ASN A 295 21.82 11.29 -6.32
N LEU A 296 23.15 11.15 -6.29
CA LEU A 296 23.84 10.17 -5.43
C LEU A 296 23.86 10.59 -3.95
N ALA A 297 23.50 11.84 -3.64
CA ALA A 297 23.43 12.33 -2.27
C ALA A 297 22.07 12.03 -1.60
N ASP A 298 21.06 11.65 -2.36
CA ASP A 298 19.76 11.26 -1.81
C ASP A 298 19.79 9.79 -1.40
N ASP A 299 19.37 9.49 -0.16
CA ASP A 299 19.33 8.13 0.35
C ASP A 299 18.22 7.28 -0.32
N ILE A 300 17.14 7.94 -0.78
CA ILE A 300 15.98 7.30 -1.39
C ILE A 300 15.96 7.58 -2.90
N LEU A 301 15.95 6.50 -3.69
CA LEU A 301 15.84 6.57 -5.13
C LEU A 301 14.39 6.82 -5.59
N ALA A 302 14.24 7.54 -6.68
CA ALA A 302 12.93 7.89 -7.21
C ALA A 302 12.25 6.72 -7.90
N TRP A 303 12.98 6.01 -8.75
CA TRP A 303 12.44 4.96 -9.62
C TRP A 303 13.34 3.72 -9.61
N GLU A 304 12.75 2.56 -9.89
CA GLU A 304 13.47 1.28 -9.87
C GLU A 304 14.64 1.23 -10.87
N HIS A 305 14.49 1.86 -12.04
CA HIS A 305 15.53 1.90 -13.06
C HIS A 305 16.81 2.64 -12.62
N GLU A 306 16.76 3.47 -11.55
CA GLU A 306 17.93 4.15 -11.01
C GLU A 306 18.93 3.15 -10.42
N ARG A 307 18.44 2.05 -9.79
CA ARG A 307 19.30 0.96 -9.27
C ARG A 307 20.13 0.31 -10.37
N PHE A 308 19.52 0.04 -11.51
CA PHE A 308 20.19 -0.49 -12.69
C PHE A 308 21.20 0.50 -13.29
N SER A 309 20.79 1.76 -13.37
CA SER A 309 21.60 2.83 -13.96
C SER A 309 22.88 3.13 -13.18
N ILE A 310 22.86 2.96 -11.85
CA ILE A 310 24.04 3.05 -10.97
C ILE A 310 25.07 1.97 -11.34
N LYS A 311 24.61 0.75 -11.61
CA LYS A 311 25.45 -0.38 -12.06
C LYS A 311 25.74 -0.36 -13.57
N ARG A 312 25.45 0.75 -14.25
CA ARG A 312 25.70 1.01 -15.69
C ARG A 312 24.89 0.13 -16.64
N LEU A 313 23.78 -0.45 -16.18
CA LEU A 313 22.84 -1.18 -17.04
C LEU A 313 21.84 -0.20 -17.67
N PRO A 314 21.51 -0.32 -18.98
CA PRO A 314 20.47 0.49 -19.61
C PRO A 314 19.11 0.12 -19.04
N ALA A 315 18.41 1.06 -18.41
CA ALA A 315 17.12 0.80 -17.79
C ALA A 315 16.19 2.01 -17.85
N PHE A 316 14.89 1.76 -17.89
CA PHE A 316 13.86 2.78 -17.88
C PHE A 316 12.60 2.28 -17.16
N THR A 317 11.90 3.20 -16.50
CA THR A 317 10.63 2.91 -15.82
C THR A 317 9.48 3.44 -16.66
N LEU A 318 8.49 2.60 -16.91
CA LEU A 318 7.25 2.98 -17.57
C LEU A 318 6.17 3.17 -16.51
N SER A 319 5.62 4.38 -16.42
CA SER A 319 4.56 4.71 -15.48
C SER A 319 3.58 5.72 -16.03
N HIS A 320 2.35 5.71 -15.53
CA HIS A 320 1.37 6.73 -15.88
C HIS A 320 1.54 8.03 -15.05
N LEU A 321 2.37 7.98 -14.00
CA LEU A 321 2.73 9.11 -13.16
C LEU A 321 3.84 9.94 -13.79
N GLU A 322 3.68 11.26 -13.78
CA GLU A 322 4.70 12.22 -14.26
C GLU A 322 5.85 12.39 -13.26
N SER A 323 5.58 12.25 -11.96
CA SER A 323 6.58 12.45 -10.90
C SER A 323 6.52 11.35 -9.86
N HIS A 324 7.70 10.91 -9.40
CA HIS A 324 7.85 9.92 -8.34
C HIS A 324 7.31 10.40 -6.97
N LYS A 325 7.09 11.71 -6.80
CA LYS A 325 6.53 12.32 -5.58
C LYS A 325 5.00 12.37 -5.59
N SER A 326 4.35 11.76 -6.59
CA SER A 326 2.89 11.74 -6.65
C SER A 326 2.33 11.02 -5.41
N PRO A 327 1.33 11.61 -4.72
CA PRO A 327 0.73 10.99 -3.54
C PRO A 327 0.01 9.67 -3.87
N ASP A 328 -0.43 9.50 -5.13
CA ASP A 328 -1.11 8.27 -5.58
C ASP A 328 -0.21 7.02 -5.48
N ARG A 329 1.10 7.22 -5.30
CA ARG A 329 2.09 6.15 -5.19
C ARG A 329 2.18 5.53 -3.79
N GLU A 330 1.78 6.25 -2.75
CA GLU A 330 1.98 5.89 -1.34
C GLU A 330 0.71 6.22 -0.54
N THR A 331 -0.41 5.61 -0.91
CA THR A 331 -1.70 5.88 -0.29
C THR A 331 -2.49 4.61 -0.02
N VAL A 332 -3.23 4.62 1.08
CA VAL A 332 -4.21 3.56 1.42
C VAL A 332 -5.43 3.61 0.48
N LEU A 333 -5.68 4.74 -0.21
CA LEU A 333 -6.82 4.91 -1.13
C LEU A 333 -6.72 4.09 -2.41
N ASP A 334 -5.57 3.46 -2.65
CA ASP A 334 -5.29 2.72 -3.86
C ASP A 334 -5.91 1.32 -3.82
N THR A 335 -7.21 1.31 -4.13
CA THR A 335 -8.05 0.12 -4.17
C THR A 335 -8.34 -0.31 -5.61
N ARG A 336 -8.95 -1.49 -5.77
CA ARG A 336 -9.40 -2.04 -7.06
C ARG A 336 -10.11 -1.03 -7.96
N SER A 337 -10.88 -0.11 -7.38
CA SER A 337 -11.70 0.87 -8.11
C SER A 337 -10.90 1.86 -8.95
N LYS A 338 -9.61 2.08 -8.61
CA LYS A 338 -8.74 3.03 -9.32
C LYS A 338 -8.19 2.50 -10.64
N VAL A 339 -8.12 1.18 -10.81
CA VAL A 339 -7.53 0.54 -11.99
C VAL A 339 -8.61 0.23 -13.02
N ASP A 340 -8.45 0.77 -14.23
CA ASP A 340 -9.29 0.41 -15.38
C ASP A 340 -8.64 -0.75 -16.15
N VAL A 341 -9.32 -1.89 -16.19
CA VAL A 341 -8.85 -3.12 -16.86
C VAL A 341 -8.61 -2.87 -18.35
N LYS A 342 -9.42 -2.05 -19.00
CA LYS A 342 -9.28 -1.77 -20.44
C LYS A 342 -8.03 -0.95 -20.73
N LYS A 343 -7.74 0.03 -19.87
CA LYS A 343 -6.51 0.83 -19.96
C LYS A 343 -5.28 0.00 -19.64
N LEU A 344 -5.35 -0.83 -18.61
CA LEU A 344 -4.27 -1.76 -18.27
C LEU A 344 -4.00 -2.72 -19.43
N ARG A 345 -5.03 -3.34 -20.00
CA ARG A 345 -4.93 -4.22 -21.18
C ARG A 345 -4.26 -3.51 -22.36
N ARG A 346 -4.71 -2.28 -22.67
CA ARG A 346 -4.10 -1.45 -23.72
C ARG A 346 -2.62 -1.22 -23.45
N ASN A 347 -2.27 -0.82 -22.23
CA ASN A 347 -0.89 -0.49 -21.88
C ASN A 347 0.02 -1.73 -21.93
N ILE A 348 -0.46 -2.89 -21.47
CA ILE A 348 0.23 -4.18 -21.60
C ILE A 348 0.46 -4.52 -23.07
N HIS A 349 -0.58 -4.37 -23.91
CA HIS A 349 -0.49 -4.66 -25.34
C HIS A 349 0.54 -3.76 -26.03
N ILE A 350 0.58 -2.47 -25.70
CA ILE A 350 1.58 -1.51 -26.23
C ILE A 350 3.00 -1.96 -25.87
N VAL A 351 3.24 -2.34 -24.61
CA VAL A 351 4.56 -2.81 -24.15
C VAL A 351 4.95 -4.11 -24.84
N ALA A 352 4.03 -5.08 -24.91
CA ALA A 352 4.28 -6.36 -25.56
C ALA A 352 4.67 -6.18 -27.03
N GLU A 353 3.90 -5.39 -27.78
CA GLU A 353 4.13 -5.11 -29.19
C GLU A 353 5.45 -4.34 -29.41
N ALA A 354 5.77 -3.35 -28.57
CA ALA A 354 7.02 -2.59 -28.68
C ALA A 354 8.26 -3.48 -28.48
N VAL A 355 8.21 -4.38 -27.50
CA VAL A 355 9.27 -5.37 -27.26
C VAL A 355 9.35 -6.35 -28.42
N ALA A 356 8.22 -6.87 -28.89
CA ALA A 356 8.25 -7.89 -29.94
C ALA A 356 8.72 -7.33 -31.29
N ARG A 357 8.36 -6.09 -31.64
CA ARG A 357 8.94 -5.40 -32.80
C ARG A 357 10.45 -5.26 -32.72
N HIS A 358 10.96 -4.97 -31.52
CA HIS A 358 12.40 -4.91 -31.27
C HIS A 358 13.07 -6.29 -31.44
N ILE A 359 12.53 -7.31 -30.79
CA ILE A 359 13.11 -8.67 -30.75
C ILE A 359 13.10 -9.35 -32.13
N TYR A 360 12.02 -9.20 -32.90
CA TYR A 360 11.87 -9.80 -34.23
C TYR A 360 12.32 -8.89 -35.38
N ASN A 361 12.80 -7.68 -35.07
CA ASN A 361 13.20 -6.66 -36.04
C ASN A 361 12.14 -6.42 -37.13
N ILE A 362 10.88 -6.31 -36.72
CA ILE A 362 9.77 -6.11 -37.65
C ILE A 362 9.76 -4.64 -38.06
N SER A 363 10.10 -4.38 -39.31
CA SER A 363 10.08 -3.03 -39.87
C SER A 363 8.64 -2.51 -39.99
N SER A 364 8.44 -1.23 -39.70
CA SER A 364 7.17 -0.48 -39.68
C SER A 364 6.41 -0.38 -41.01
N ARG A 365 6.74 -1.21 -42.02
CA ARG A 365 6.14 -1.17 -43.37
C ARG A 365 4.88 -2.02 -43.53
N GLY A 366 4.43 -2.71 -42.48
CA GLY A 366 3.16 -3.42 -42.49
C GLY A 366 2.42 -3.24 -41.16
N ASP A 367 1.10 -3.10 -41.23
CA ASP A 367 0.16 -3.07 -40.09
C ASP A 367 0.09 -4.42 -39.34
N VAL A 368 1.20 -5.12 -39.19
CA VAL A 368 1.25 -6.43 -38.57
C VAL A 368 1.35 -6.24 -37.06
N GLN A 369 0.20 -6.35 -36.39
CA GLN A 369 0.14 -6.56 -34.94
C GLN A 369 0.40 -8.04 -34.64
N LEU A 370 1.50 -8.32 -33.96
CA LEU A 370 1.90 -9.69 -33.58
C LEU A 370 0.89 -10.28 -32.59
N PHE A 371 0.48 -9.48 -31.62
CA PHE A 371 -0.44 -9.91 -30.56
C PHE A 371 -1.89 -9.65 -30.94
N SER A 372 -2.37 -10.29 -32.00
CA SER A 372 -3.78 -10.20 -32.40
C SER A 372 -4.52 -11.52 -32.18
N LYS A 373 -5.83 -11.42 -31.95
CA LYS A 373 -6.77 -12.56 -31.82
C LYS A 373 -6.39 -13.55 -30.71
N THR A 374 -5.71 -14.64 -31.04
CA THR A 374 -5.40 -15.75 -30.12
C THR A 374 -4.19 -15.47 -29.22
N LEU A 375 -3.35 -14.51 -29.62
CA LEU A 375 -2.20 -14.03 -28.86
C LEU A 375 -2.47 -12.68 -28.19
N ASP A 376 -3.73 -12.25 -28.10
CA ASP A 376 -4.07 -10.99 -27.42
C ASP A 376 -3.95 -11.12 -25.88
N VAL A 377 -3.93 -9.96 -25.23
CA VAL A 377 -4.01 -9.83 -23.77
C VAL A 377 -5.40 -10.25 -23.31
N GLN A 378 -5.47 -11.19 -22.37
CA GLN A 378 -6.73 -11.73 -21.88
C GLN A 378 -7.29 -10.84 -20.77
N GLU A 379 -8.38 -10.13 -21.07
CA GLU A 379 -9.02 -9.21 -20.11
C GLU A 379 -9.54 -9.92 -18.86
N GLU A 380 -10.06 -11.14 -19.01
CA GLU A 380 -10.54 -11.98 -17.90
C GLU A 380 -9.41 -12.34 -16.93
N LEU A 381 -8.22 -12.67 -17.45
CA LEU A 381 -7.06 -13.04 -16.64
C LEU A 381 -6.49 -11.81 -15.91
N VAL A 382 -6.41 -10.66 -16.60
CA VAL A 382 -6.03 -9.37 -15.99
C VAL A 382 -6.99 -9.02 -14.85
N SER A 383 -8.30 -9.18 -15.05
CA SER A 383 -9.31 -8.92 -14.02
C SER A 383 -9.20 -9.88 -12.84
N ALA A 384 -8.97 -11.17 -13.10
CA ALA A 384 -8.80 -12.18 -12.06
C ALA A 384 -7.57 -11.92 -11.18
N TRP A 385 -6.43 -11.58 -11.80
CA TRP A 385 -5.22 -11.21 -11.06
C TRP A 385 -5.41 -9.93 -10.26
N LEU A 386 -6.08 -8.94 -10.84
CA LEU A 386 -6.35 -7.70 -10.16
C LEU A 386 -7.22 -7.91 -8.92
N HIS A 387 -8.28 -8.73 -9.02
CA HIS A 387 -9.08 -9.12 -7.86
C HIS A 387 -8.25 -9.86 -6.81
N HIS A 388 -7.38 -10.77 -7.23
CA HIS A 388 -6.54 -11.54 -6.31
C HIS A 388 -5.50 -10.66 -5.59
N LEU A 389 -4.88 -9.72 -6.29
CA LEU A 389 -3.89 -8.81 -5.72
C LEU A 389 -4.49 -7.76 -4.77
N THR A 390 -5.77 -7.43 -4.94
CA THR A 390 -6.49 -6.49 -4.05
C THR A 390 -7.25 -7.17 -2.92
N GLU A 391 -7.25 -8.51 -2.83
CA GLU A 391 -7.97 -9.23 -1.76
C GLU A 391 -7.31 -9.05 -0.38
N LYS A 392 -5.99 -8.81 -0.36
CA LYS A 392 -5.20 -8.66 0.86
C LYS A 392 -4.21 -7.51 0.72
N SER A 393 -3.87 -6.90 1.85
CA SER A 393 -2.77 -5.94 1.90
C SER A 393 -1.45 -6.57 1.47
N ARG A 394 -0.65 -5.78 0.74
CA ARG A 394 0.67 -6.14 0.21
C ARG A 394 1.78 -5.28 0.80
N ALA A 395 1.59 -4.75 2.01
CA ALA A 395 2.68 -4.13 2.75
C ALA A 395 3.84 -5.12 2.93
N ALA A 396 5.08 -4.70 2.69
CA ALA A 396 6.24 -5.60 2.73
C ALA A 396 6.42 -6.32 4.08
N GLN A 397 5.96 -5.69 5.17
CA GLN A 397 5.98 -6.26 6.54
C GLN A 397 5.11 -7.51 6.69
N LEU A 398 4.00 -7.59 5.95
CA LEU A 398 3.04 -8.69 5.99
C LEU A 398 3.43 -9.84 5.05
N LEU A 399 4.34 -9.58 4.10
CA LEU A 399 4.76 -10.51 3.06
C LEU A 399 5.94 -11.36 3.54
N HIS A 400 5.65 -12.31 4.42
CA HIS A 400 6.61 -13.33 4.81
C HIS A 400 6.97 -14.28 3.66
N LYS A 401 8.05 -15.05 3.84
CA LYS A 401 8.49 -16.04 2.84
C LYS A 401 7.34 -17.00 2.47
N ASP A 402 6.65 -17.60 3.41
CA ASP A 402 5.63 -18.60 3.06
C ASP A 402 4.25 -18.00 2.74
N HIS A 403 4.20 -16.70 2.42
CA HIS A 403 2.95 -16.02 2.09
C HIS A 403 2.33 -16.56 0.79
N LYS A 404 1.02 -16.86 0.82
CA LYS A 404 0.28 -17.49 -0.29
C LYS A 404 0.42 -16.72 -1.61
N LEU A 405 0.46 -15.38 -1.56
CA LEU A 405 0.64 -14.56 -2.75
C LEU A 405 1.95 -14.90 -3.49
N LEU A 406 3.06 -15.07 -2.76
CA LEU A 406 4.36 -15.35 -3.37
C LEU A 406 4.38 -16.74 -4.00
N ASN A 407 3.76 -17.72 -3.35
CA ASN A 407 3.61 -19.07 -3.89
C ASN A 407 2.76 -19.04 -5.17
N ASN A 408 1.65 -18.30 -5.18
CA ASN A 408 0.80 -18.16 -6.36
C ASN A 408 1.54 -17.48 -7.53
N LEU A 409 2.33 -16.44 -7.26
CA LEU A 409 3.17 -15.76 -8.26
C LEU A 409 4.23 -16.71 -8.82
N GLU A 410 4.90 -17.47 -7.94
CA GLU A 410 5.91 -18.47 -8.33
C GLU A 410 5.30 -19.60 -9.17
N GLU A 411 4.17 -20.18 -8.76
CA GLU A 411 3.47 -21.22 -9.51
C GLU A 411 3.01 -20.73 -10.89
N THR A 412 2.52 -19.48 -10.95
CA THR A 412 2.10 -18.87 -12.22
C THR A 412 3.27 -18.64 -13.15
N LEU A 413 4.38 -18.12 -12.63
CA LEU A 413 5.59 -17.96 -13.43
C LEU A 413 6.14 -19.32 -13.87
N ASN A 414 6.11 -20.35 -13.01
CA ASN A 414 6.56 -21.71 -13.33
C ASN A 414 5.75 -22.34 -14.47
N ARG A 415 4.49 -21.95 -14.63
CA ARG A 415 3.65 -22.42 -15.74
C ARG A 415 4.09 -21.87 -17.10
N TYR A 416 4.71 -20.69 -17.14
CA TYR A 416 5.03 -19.98 -18.39
C TYR A 416 6.53 -19.86 -18.66
N LEU A 417 7.36 -19.81 -17.62
CA LEU A 417 8.80 -19.57 -17.68
C LEU A 417 9.58 -20.83 -17.31
N LYS A 418 10.88 -20.83 -17.60
CA LYS A 418 11.82 -21.87 -17.20
C LYS A 418 12.65 -21.41 -16.00
N ASP A 419 13.07 -22.37 -15.18
CA ASP A 419 13.89 -22.20 -13.98
C ASP A 419 13.50 -21.00 -13.12
N VAL A 420 12.24 -20.99 -12.68
CA VAL A 420 11.80 -19.98 -11.72
C VAL A 420 12.53 -20.21 -10.41
N LYS A 421 13.25 -19.20 -9.96
CA LYS A 421 14.02 -19.23 -8.72
C LYS A 421 13.46 -18.20 -7.77
N ARG A 422 13.36 -18.62 -6.52
CA ARG A 422 12.99 -17.77 -5.41
C ARG A 422 14.24 -17.44 -4.60
N SER A 423 14.60 -16.16 -4.55
CA SER A 423 15.71 -15.68 -3.71
C SER A 423 15.15 -14.90 -2.53
N THR A 424 15.53 -15.30 -1.31
CA THR A 424 15.10 -14.61 -0.10
C THR A 424 16.30 -13.91 0.52
N LEU A 425 16.27 -12.58 0.51
CA LEU A 425 17.19 -11.72 1.23
C LEU A 425 16.81 -11.71 2.71
N LYS A 426 17.80 -11.89 3.57
CA LYS A 426 17.70 -11.56 5.01
C LYS A 426 18.41 -10.23 5.24
N ALA A 427 17.76 -9.31 5.94
CA ALA A 427 18.40 -8.07 6.32
C ALA A 427 19.64 -8.33 7.20
N ASP A 428 20.68 -7.50 7.06
CA ASP A 428 21.84 -7.56 7.94
C ASP A 428 21.42 -7.14 9.36
N LYS A 429 21.85 -7.91 10.36
CA LYS A 429 21.53 -7.69 11.77
C LYS A 429 22.31 -6.53 12.37
N ARG A 430 23.48 -6.20 11.82
CA ARG A 430 24.41 -5.23 12.42
C ARG A 430 24.17 -3.81 11.95
N ASP A 431 23.76 -3.64 10.69
CA ASP A 431 23.48 -2.35 10.08
C ASP A 431 22.35 -2.47 9.04
N PRO A 432 21.09 -2.64 9.49
CA PRO A 432 19.96 -2.72 8.57
C PRO A 432 19.64 -1.34 7.99
N GLU A 433 19.61 -1.22 6.65
CA GLU A 433 19.19 0.03 5.98
C GLU A 433 17.77 0.46 6.35
N PHE A 434 16.90 -0.51 6.66
CA PHE A 434 15.53 -0.29 7.12
C PHE A 434 15.20 -1.30 8.22
N ILE A 435 14.36 -0.90 9.18
CA ILE A 435 13.86 -1.78 10.23
C ILE A 435 12.35 -1.79 10.16
N PHE A 436 11.77 -2.98 10.07
CA PHE A 436 10.32 -3.14 10.18
C PHE A 436 9.90 -3.28 11.63
N TYR A 437 8.68 -2.86 11.93
CA TYR A 437 8.06 -3.07 13.23
C TYR A 437 6.96 -4.12 13.10
N ASP A 438 6.78 -4.92 14.14
CA ASP A 438 5.66 -5.85 14.24
C ASP A 438 4.37 -5.13 14.66
N GLY A 439 3.24 -5.81 14.52
CA GLY A 439 1.92 -5.31 14.89
C GLY A 439 1.33 -4.39 13.83
N ALA A 440 1.23 -4.90 12.61
CA ALA A 440 0.53 -4.23 11.50
C ALA A 440 -1.00 -4.21 11.70
N GLU A 441 -1.54 -5.22 12.38
CA GLU A 441 -2.96 -5.38 12.66
C GLU A 441 -3.18 -5.60 14.15
N TYR A 442 -4.13 -4.88 14.72
CA TYR A 442 -4.53 -5.01 16.12
C TYR A 442 -6.05 -5.14 16.23
N THR A 443 -6.50 -5.96 17.17
CA THR A 443 -7.91 -6.03 17.55
C THR A 443 -8.18 -5.08 18.71
N MET A 444 -9.01 -4.06 18.47
CA MET A 444 -9.45 -3.10 19.47
C MET A 444 -10.87 -3.46 19.94
N SER A 445 -11.07 -3.57 21.24
CA SER A 445 -12.38 -3.81 21.86
C SER A 445 -12.87 -2.53 22.54
N ALA A 446 -14.10 -2.14 22.23
CA ALA A 446 -14.79 -1.02 22.87
C ALA A 446 -15.72 -1.57 23.97
N TYR A 447 -15.43 -1.23 25.23
CA TYR A 447 -16.29 -1.57 26.36
C TYR A 447 -17.11 -0.36 26.77
N ASN A 448 -18.43 -0.52 26.90
CA ASN A 448 -19.27 0.49 27.53
C ASN A 448 -19.13 0.36 29.06
N VAL A 449 -18.53 1.36 29.67
CA VAL A 449 -18.24 1.44 31.10
C VAL A 449 -19.09 2.53 31.72
N LYS A 450 -19.72 2.22 32.85
CA LYS A 450 -20.47 3.21 33.60
C LYS A 450 -19.52 4.22 34.27
N PRO A 451 -19.83 5.52 34.24
CA PRO A 451 -19.04 6.54 34.92
C PRO A 451 -18.97 6.30 36.42
N ALA A 452 -17.83 6.59 37.06
CA ALA A 452 -17.66 6.47 38.52
C ALA A 452 -18.66 7.34 39.32
N ILE A 453 -19.21 8.39 38.70
CA ILE A 453 -20.25 9.25 39.28
C ILE A 453 -21.56 8.46 39.50
N PHE A 454 -21.82 7.42 38.71
CA PHE A 454 -22.98 6.54 38.91
C PHE A 454 -22.97 5.89 40.29
N ASP A 455 -21.81 5.46 40.78
CA ASP A 455 -21.68 4.86 42.10
C ASP A 455 -21.98 5.87 43.22
N LEU A 456 -21.68 7.16 43.00
CA LEU A 456 -22.06 8.23 43.93
C LEU A 456 -23.58 8.41 43.99
N PHE A 457 -24.26 8.39 42.83
CA PHE A 457 -25.73 8.43 42.79
C PHE A 457 -26.35 7.20 43.43
N LEU A 458 -25.77 6.03 43.22
CA LEU A 458 -26.20 4.79 43.85
C LEU A 458 -26.00 4.85 45.37
N ALA A 459 -24.87 5.37 45.85
CA ALA A 459 -24.62 5.58 47.27
C ALA A 459 -25.63 6.57 47.89
N LEU A 460 -25.90 7.70 47.23
CA LEU A 460 -26.93 8.64 47.66
C LEU A 460 -28.33 8.00 47.67
N GLY A 461 -28.65 7.17 46.68
CA GLY A 461 -29.89 6.40 46.63
C GLY A 461 -30.02 5.42 47.79
N ILE A 462 -28.93 4.70 48.13
CA ILE A 462 -28.89 3.79 49.29
C ILE A 462 -29.07 4.57 50.59
N ILE A 463 -28.38 5.70 50.76
CA ILE A 463 -28.53 6.56 51.95
C ILE A 463 -29.97 7.05 52.07
N GLY A 464 -30.58 7.53 50.98
CA GLY A 464 -31.97 7.96 50.94
C GLY A 464 -32.95 6.85 51.29
N TYR A 465 -32.73 5.64 50.76
CA TYR A 465 -33.52 4.46 51.08
C TYR A 465 -33.43 4.10 52.57
N LEU A 466 -32.22 4.04 53.12
CA LEU A 466 -32.01 3.74 54.54
C LEU A 466 -32.64 4.80 55.45
N ALA A 467 -32.54 6.08 55.08
CA ALA A 467 -33.18 7.16 55.81
C ALA A 467 -34.71 7.04 55.80
N LEU A 468 -35.31 6.69 54.65
CA LEU A 468 -36.75 6.44 54.54
C LEU A 468 -37.20 5.25 55.39
N VAL A 469 -36.45 4.15 55.36
CA VAL A 469 -36.73 2.97 56.20
C VAL A 469 -36.62 3.32 57.69
N TYR A 470 -35.59 4.06 58.09
CA TYR A 470 -35.41 4.51 59.46
C TYR A 470 -36.58 5.39 59.94
N LEU A 471 -36.98 6.37 59.13
CA LEU A 471 -38.13 7.23 59.43
C LEU A 471 -39.44 6.43 59.48
N ALA A 472 -39.64 5.45 58.58
CA ALA A 472 -40.83 4.60 58.61
C ALA A 472 -40.90 3.74 59.88
N VAL A 473 -39.77 3.25 60.39
CA VAL A 473 -39.70 2.53 61.66
C VAL A 473 -39.99 3.45 62.85
N GLN A 474 -39.40 4.65 62.89
CA GLN A 474 -39.69 5.63 63.96
C GLN A 474 -41.14 6.13 63.96
N VAL A 475 -41.76 6.28 62.78
CA VAL A 475 -43.18 6.63 62.67
C VAL A 475 -44.06 5.49 63.18
N LYS A 476 -43.67 4.24 62.95
CA LYS A 476 -44.39 3.07 63.48
C LYS A 476 -44.28 2.97 65.01
N GLU A 477 -43.11 3.23 65.58
CA GLU A 477 -42.92 3.28 67.04
C GLU A 477 -43.71 4.42 67.71
N SER A 478 -43.77 5.59 67.08
CA SER A 478 -44.54 6.72 67.61
C SER A 478 -46.06 6.52 67.52
N PHE A 479 -46.56 5.72 66.58
CA PHE A 479 -47.97 5.28 66.55
C PHE A 479 -48.31 4.25 67.65
N THR A 480 -47.37 3.43 68.10
CA THR A 480 -47.61 2.45 69.19
C THR A 480 -47.60 3.06 70.60
N ILE A 481 -47.15 4.31 70.77
CA ILE A 481 -47.11 5.01 72.07
C ILE A 481 -48.36 5.92 72.26
N GLY A 482 -49.23 6.03 71.25
CA GLY A 482 -50.43 6.86 71.27
C GLY A 482 -51.74 6.16 71.66
N ASP A 483 -51.72 4.87 71.98
CA ASP A 483 -52.89 4.03 72.31
C ASP A 483 -52.85 3.48 73.76
N ASP A 484 -52.35 4.27 74.72
CA ASP A 484 -52.56 4.04 76.16
C ASP A 484 -53.34 5.19 76.81
#